data_AF-A0A9D8N3J1-F1
#
_entry.id   AF-A0A9D8N3J1-F1
#
_cell.length_a   1.000
_cell.length_b   1.000
_cell.length_c   1.000
_cell.angle_alpha   90.00
_cell.angle_beta   90.00
_cell.angle_gamma   90.00
#
_symmetry.space_group_name_H-M   'P 1'
#
loop_
_entity.id
_entity.type
_entity.pdbx_description
1 polymer ?
#
loop_
_entity_poly.entity_id
_entity_poly.type
_entity_poly.pdbx_seq_one_letter_code
_entity_poly.pdbx_strand_id
1 'polypeptide(L)'
;MKPADFLNRYAQECVDACQGTGIFPSVTIAQAIVESGWGNSTPGNNLFGIVAHNQYSPYWKGEYITANDNGNTRKFRKYATTADSIKDHTYFLQKNGRYAKALAASTPEEQARELAAAGYAESKSYADTLIKVINTHNLKQYDKKKSMLNNKYVQIIMAAVSIILAANIIYKNL
;
A
#
# COMPACT_ATOMS: atom_id res chain seq x y z
N MET A 1 3.70 -19.98 3.20
CA MET A 1 2.42 -20.68 3.46
C MET A 1 1.80 -21.04 2.13
N LYS A 2 0.73 -21.84 2.06
CA LYS A 2 -0.03 -21.95 0.80
C LYS A 2 -0.71 -20.59 0.51
N PRO A 3 -1.02 -20.27 -0.77
CA PRO A 3 -1.67 -19.00 -1.10
C PRO A 3 -2.95 -18.72 -0.33
N ALA A 4 -3.83 -19.71 -0.18
CA ALA A 4 -5.08 -19.56 0.55
C ALA A 4 -4.85 -19.22 2.04
N ASP A 5 -3.89 -19.89 2.69
CA ASP A 5 -3.57 -19.66 4.10
C ASP A 5 -3.05 -18.24 4.33
N PHE A 6 -2.18 -17.76 3.43
CA PHE A 6 -1.66 -16.39 3.50
C PHE A 6 -2.78 -15.36 3.34
N LEU A 7 -3.65 -15.52 2.33
CA LEU A 7 -4.74 -14.59 2.07
C LEU A 7 -5.75 -14.58 3.21
N ASN A 8 -6.12 -15.75 3.75
CA ASN A 8 -7.00 -15.85 4.91
C ASN A 8 -6.43 -15.14 6.14
N ARG A 9 -5.10 -15.19 6.32
CA ARG A 9 -4.42 -14.61 7.48
C ARG A 9 -4.23 -13.10 7.38
N TYR A 10 -3.85 -12.59 6.21
CA TYR A 10 -3.31 -11.22 6.09
C TYR A 10 -4.11 -10.29 5.18
N ALA A 11 -4.94 -10.79 4.27
CA ALA A 11 -5.56 -9.94 3.25
C ALA A 11 -6.50 -8.89 3.87
N GLN A 12 -7.32 -9.28 4.84
CA GLN A 12 -8.25 -8.37 5.50
C GLN A 12 -7.50 -7.28 6.29
N GLU A 13 -6.41 -7.63 6.96
CA GLU A 13 -5.59 -6.65 7.68
C GLU A 13 -4.90 -5.66 6.74
N CYS A 14 -4.42 -6.13 5.58
CA CYS A 14 -3.89 -5.25 4.54
C CYS A 14 -4.97 -4.28 4.03
N VAL A 15 -6.19 -4.78 3.80
CA VAL A 15 -7.34 -3.94 3.40
C VAL A 15 -7.60 -2.85 4.44
N ASP A 16 -7.63 -3.22 5.72
CA ASP A 16 -7.94 -2.29 6.80
C ASP A 16 -6.84 -1.25 7.02
N ALA A 17 -5.57 -1.65 6.94
CA ALA A 17 -4.45 -0.72 7.01
C ALA A 17 -4.40 0.27 5.84
N CYS A 18 -4.91 -0.09 4.66
CA CYS A 18 -4.92 0.79 3.49
C CYS A 18 -6.06 1.82 3.50
N GLN A 19 -7.04 1.71 4.41
CA GLN A 19 -8.21 2.60 4.42
C GLN A 19 -7.80 4.08 4.60
N GLY A 20 -8.26 4.93 3.70
CA GLY A 20 -7.98 6.38 3.73
C GLY A 20 -6.55 6.77 3.33
N THR A 21 -5.73 5.85 2.81
CA THR A 21 -4.30 6.10 2.60
C THR A 21 -3.86 6.39 1.16
N GLY A 22 -4.73 6.16 0.18
CA GLY A 22 -4.38 6.18 -1.25
C GLY A 22 -3.69 4.91 -1.73
N ILE A 23 -3.35 3.97 -0.85
CA ILE A 23 -2.74 2.69 -1.19
C ILE A 23 -3.83 1.69 -1.61
N PHE A 24 -3.60 0.96 -2.70
CA PHE A 24 -4.45 -0.14 -3.12
C PHE A 24 -4.16 -1.38 -2.25
N PRO A 25 -5.17 -1.96 -1.57
CA PRO A 25 -5.01 -3.21 -0.85
C PRO A 25 -4.35 -4.33 -1.67
N SER A 26 -4.68 -4.45 -2.95
CA SER A 26 -4.07 -5.45 -3.84
C SER A 26 -2.55 -5.31 -3.95
N VAL A 27 -2.04 -4.07 -3.97
CA VAL A 27 -0.60 -3.77 -4.00
C VAL A 27 0.05 -4.14 -2.68
N THR A 28 -0.51 -3.72 -1.55
CA THR A 28 0.02 -4.09 -0.22
C THR A 28 0.07 -5.60 -0.01
N ILE A 29 -0.98 -6.32 -0.42
CA ILE A 29 -1.01 -7.79 -0.34
C ILE A 29 0.06 -8.40 -1.24
N ALA A 30 0.22 -7.90 -2.48
CA ALA A 30 1.24 -8.39 -3.39
C ALA A 30 2.66 -8.15 -2.87
N GLN A 31 2.93 -6.98 -2.30
CA GLN A 31 4.21 -6.69 -1.63
C GLN A 31 4.44 -7.66 -0.48
N ALA A 32 3.47 -7.82 0.43
CA ALA A 32 3.61 -8.76 1.54
C ALA A 32 3.88 -10.20 1.06
N ILE A 33 3.23 -10.65 -0.02
CA ILE A 33 3.48 -11.96 -0.65
C ILE A 33 4.93 -12.08 -1.14
N VAL A 34 5.40 -11.09 -1.90
CA VAL A 34 6.72 -11.10 -2.53
C VAL A 34 7.82 -11.02 -1.48
N GLU A 35 7.73 -10.05 -0.56
CA GLU A 35 8.79 -9.76 0.42
C GLU A 35 8.94 -10.86 1.47
N SER A 36 7.84 -11.51 1.87
CA SER A 36 7.87 -12.58 2.89
C SER A 36 7.89 -13.99 2.31
N GLY A 37 7.86 -14.12 0.98
CA GLY A 37 7.70 -15.40 0.29
C GLY A 37 6.45 -16.15 0.77
N TRP A 38 5.28 -15.53 0.65
CA TRP A 38 4.01 -16.07 1.17
C TRP A 38 3.99 -16.26 2.69
N GLY A 39 4.62 -15.36 3.45
CA GLY A 39 4.70 -15.43 4.91
C GLY A 39 5.60 -16.55 5.43
N ASN A 40 6.39 -17.19 4.57
CA ASN A 40 7.34 -18.23 5.00
C ASN A 40 8.54 -17.65 5.75
N SER A 41 8.88 -16.38 5.49
CA SER A 41 9.97 -15.69 6.17
C SER A 41 9.51 -14.31 6.63
N THR A 42 9.35 -14.15 7.95
CA THR A 42 8.98 -12.86 8.57
C THR A 42 9.86 -12.58 9.79
N PRO A 43 11.19 -12.52 9.61
CA PRO A 43 12.10 -12.33 10.73
C PRO A 43 11.79 -11.00 11.44
N GLY A 44 11.71 -11.03 12.77
CA GLY A 44 11.31 -9.87 13.57
C GLY A 44 9.86 -9.43 13.36
N ASN A 45 8.97 -10.32 12.89
CA ASN A 45 7.60 -10.01 12.51
C ASN A 45 7.46 -8.96 11.39
N ASN A 46 8.50 -8.80 10.57
CA ASN A 46 8.54 -7.83 9.48
C ASN A 46 8.15 -8.49 8.16
N LEU A 47 6.90 -8.29 7.71
CA LEU A 47 6.41 -8.86 6.46
C LEU A 47 7.03 -8.22 5.20
N PHE A 48 7.53 -6.99 5.31
CA PHE A 48 7.89 -6.15 4.16
C PHE A 48 9.40 -5.86 4.07
N GLY A 49 10.21 -6.43 4.98
CA GLY A 49 11.64 -6.16 5.02
C GLY A 49 11.99 -4.69 5.27
N ILE A 50 11.15 -3.92 5.97
CA ILE A 50 11.44 -2.49 6.21
C ILE A 50 12.72 -2.34 7.04
N VAL A 51 13.68 -1.60 6.51
CA VAL A 51 14.95 -1.30 7.15
C VAL A 51 14.74 -0.30 8.29
N ALA A 52 15.42 -0.54 9.40
CA ALA A 52 15.43 0.34 10.55
C ALA A 52 16.30 1.58 10.26
N HIS A 53 15.65 2.74 10.22
CA HIS A 53 16.27 4.06 10.16
C HIS A 53 15.89 4.85 11.43
N ASN A 54 16.45 6.04 11.64
CA ASN A 54 16.17 6.90 12.80
C ASN A 54 14.79 7.61 12.70
N GLN A 55 13.73 6.88 12.36
CA GLN A 55 12.37 7.40 12.18
C GLN A 55 11.35 6.47 12.83
N TYR A 56 10.87 6.86 14.00
CA TYR A 56 9.82 6.15 14.73
C TYR A 56 8.47 6.27 14.03
N SER A 57 7.57 5.34 14.35
CA SER A 57 6.16 5.42 13.97
C SER A 57 5.26 5.08 15.18
N PRO A 58 3.93 5.25 15.05
CA PRO A 58 3.00 4.74 16.05
C PRO A 58 3.16 3.23 16.31
N TYR A 59 3.59 2.47 15.30
CA TYR A 59 3.64 1.00 15.28
C TYR A 59 5.06 0.43 15.47
N TRP A 60 6.09 1.28 15.44
CA TRP A 60 7.48 0.88 15.60
C TRP A 60 8.25 1.83 16.52
N LYS A 61 8.83 1.28 17.59
CA LYS A 61 9.53 2.03 18.66
C LYS A 61 11.05 1.87 18.63
N GLY A 62 11.62 1.50 17.49
CA GLY A 62 13.08 1.44 17.31
C GLY A 62 13.71 0.06 17.44
N GLU A 63 12.94 -0.97 17.81
CA GLU A 63 13.50 -2.33 17.89
C GLU A 63 13.95 -2.83 16.51
N TYR A 64 15.06 -3.55 16.45
CA TYR A 64 15.54 -4.10 15.20
C TYR A 64 16.16 -5.48 15.38
N ILE A 65 16.24 -6.20 14.28
CA ILE A 65 17.11 -7.35 14.11
C ILE A 65 18.18 -7.02 13.08
N THR A 66 19.31 -7.70 13.16
CA THR A 66 20.39 -7.58 12.17
C THR A 66 20.35 -8.79 11.25
N ALA A 67 20.39 -8.57 9.94
CA ALA A 67 20.46 -9.64 8.95
C ALA A 67 21.39 -9.26 7.79
N ASN A 68 21.91 -10.26 7.09
CA ASN A 68 22.63 -10.05 5.84
C ASN A 68 21.64 -9.84 4.70
N ASP A 69 21.85 -8.79 3.92
CA ASP A 69 21.06 -8.42 2.76
C ASP A 69 22.03 -8.15 1.61
N ASN A 70 22.12 -9.12 0.68
CA ASN A 70 23.03 -9.10 -0.46
C ASN A 70 24.49 -8.78 -0.09
N GLY A 71 25.00 -9.43 0.96
CA GLY A 71 26.38 -9.24 1.42
C GLY A 71 26.57 -8.06 2.38
N ASN A 72 25.55 -7.23 2.59
CA ASN A 72 25.60 -6.12 3.52
C ASN A 72 24.84 -6.44 4.82
N THR A 73 25.44 -6.14 5.96
CA THR A 73 24.75 -6.23 7.25
C THR A 73 23.80 -5.05 7.40
N ARG A 74 22.49 -5.30 7.46
CA ARG A 74 21.45 -4.28 7.64
C ARG A 74 20.63 -4.53 8.89
N LYS A 75 20.11 -3.44 9.46
CA LYS A 75 19.15 -3.47 10.58
C LYS A 75 17.74 -3.41 10.00
N PHE A 76 16.92 -4.40 10.30
CA PHE A 76 15.52 -4.44 9.89
C PHE A 76 14.62 -4.16 11.09
N ARG A 77 13.53 -3.42 10.88
CA ARG A 77 12.54 -3.14 11.92
C ARG A 77 12.03 -4.47 12.50
N LYS A 78 11.98 -4.54 13.82
CA LYS A 78 11.32 -5.61 14.58
C LYS A 78 10.01 -5.07 15.15
N TYR A 79 8.97 -5.87 15.04
CA TYR A 79 7.62 -5.53 15.47
C TYR A 79 7.12 -6.50 16.54
N ALA A 80 6.20 -6.03 17.38
CA ALA A 80 5.51 -6.89 18.34
C ALA A 80 4.68 -7.96 17.62
N THR A 81 4.03 -7.58 16.51
CA THR A 81 3.22 -8.49 15.68
C THR A 81 3.41 -8.20 14.19
N THR A 82 3.08 -9.17 13.33
CA THR A 82 3.05 -8.95 11.87
C THR A 82 2.01 -7.90 11.49
N ALA A 83 0.94 -7.80 12.28
CA ALA A 83 -0.10 -6.78 12.18
C ALA A 83 0.48 -5.36 12.28
N ASP A 84 1.37 -5.13 13.26
CA ASP A 84 2.05 -3.85 13.41
C ASP A 84 2.94 -3.54 12.21
N SER A 85 3.58 -4.54 11.60
CA SER A 85 4.37 -4.33 10.37
C SER A 85 3.52 -3.89 9.17
N ILE A 86 2.28 -4.38 9.06
CA ILE A 86 1.35 -3.97 7.99
C ILE A 86 0.93 -2.51 8.18
N LYS A 87 0.59 -2.13 9.42
CA LYS A 87 0.22 -0.74 9.73
C LYS A 87 1.41 0.20 9.55
N ASP A 88 2.59 -0.23 9.97
CA ASP A 88 3.84 0.53 9.80
C ASP A 88 4.22 0.71 8.34
N HIS A 89 4.06 -0.32 7.51
CA HIS A 89 4.31 -0.25 6.07
C HIS A 89 3.45 0.83 5.39
N THR A 90 2.14 0.82 5.66
CA THR A 90 1.23 1.85 5.16
C THR A 90 1.63 3.24 5.66
N TYR A 91 1.93 3.38 6.95
CA TYR A 91 2.40 4.65 7.53
C TYR A 91 3.69 5.13 6.87
N PHE A 92 4.64 4.24 6.64
CA PHE A 92 5.91 4.53 5.97
C PHE A 92 5.68 5.08 4.56
N LEU A 93 4.83 4.44 3.76
CA LEU A 93 4.49 4.92 2.42
C LEU A 93 3.81 6.29 2.46
N GLN A 94 2.88 6.52 3.39
CA GLN A 94 2.17 7.80 3.51
C GLN A 94 3.05 8.96 3.98
N LYS A 95 4.00 8.70 4.88
CA LYS A 95 4.82 9.75 5.50
C LYS A 95 6.08 10.06 4.72
N ASN A 96 6.47 9.18 3.80
CA ASN A 96 7.63 9.39 2.96
C ASN A 96 7.20 10.00 1.62
N GLY A 97 7.42 11.31 1.48
CA GLY A 97 7.02 12.09 0.29
C GLY A 97 7.57 11.56 -1.04
N ARG A 98 8.61 10.71 -1.01
CA ARG A 98 9.12 9.98 -2.17
C ARG A 98 8.04 9.16 -2.89
N TYR A 99 7.06 8.66 -2.14
CA TYR A 99 5.99 7.81 -2.68
C TYR A 99 4.71 8.59 -3.06
N ALA A 100 4.74 9.92 -3.06
CA ALA A 100 3.55 10.74 -3.33
C ALA A 100 2.88 10.39 -4.67
N LYS A 101 3.66 10.13 -5.74
CA LYS A 101 3.11 9.71 -7.04
C LYS A 101 2.40 8.36 -6.97
N ALA A 102 3.00 7.40 -6.24
CA ALA A 102 2.38 6.10 -6.03
C ALA A 102 1.05 6.21 -5.26
N LEU A 103 0.96 7.11 -4.27
CA LEU A 103 -0.29 7.35 -3.53
C LEU A 103 -1.37 8.02 -4.37
N ALA A 104 -0.98 8.80 -5.39
CA ALA A 104 -1.88 9.46 -6.33
C ALA A 104 -2.34 8.54 -7.49
N ALA A 105 -1.75 7.35 -7.63
CA ALA A 105 -2.05 6.44 -8.72
C ALA A 105 -3.54 6.02 -8.77
N SER A 106 -4.07 5.93 -9.99
CA SER A 106 -5.46 5.62 -10.30
C SER A 106 -5.71 4.13 -10.45
N THR A 107 -4.67 3.33 -10.66
CA THR A 107 -4.73 1.86 -10.77
C THR A 107 -3.66 1.18 -9.92
N PRO A 108 -3.88 -0.07 -9.47
CA PRO A 108 -2.86 -0.81 -8.74
C PRO A 108 -1.60 -1.06 -9.59
N GLU A 109 -1.74 -1.20 -10.92
CA GLU A 109 -0.60 -1.30 -11.83
C GLU A 109 0.24 -0.03 -11.88
N GLU A 110 -0.41 1.13 -11.97
CA GLU A 110 0.27 2.42 -11.92
C GLU A 110 0.95 2.60 -10.56
N GLN A 111 0.28 2.24 -9.47
CA GLN A 111 0.88 2.31 -8.14
C GLN A 111 2.13 1.43 -8.01
N ALA A 112 2.10 0.20 -8.53
CA ALA A 112 3.27 -0.68 -8.55
C ALA A 112 4.44 -0.09 -9.36
N ARG A 113 4.15 0.53 -10.52
CA ARG A 113 5.16 1.22 -11.34
C ARG A 113 5.75 2.43 -10.64
N GLU A 114 4.93 3.27 -10.02
CA GLU A 114 5.38 4.45 -9.29
C GLU A 114 6.17 4.08 -8.02
N LEU A 115 5.82 2.98 -7.33
CA LEU A 115 6.63 2.45 -6.22
C LEU A 115 8.01 2.00 -6.70
N ALA A 116 8.09 1.30 -7.83
CA ALA A 116 9.36 0.90 -8.43
C ALA A 116 10.18 2.12 -8.87
N ALA A 117 9.56 3.09 -9.55
CA ALA A 117 10.20 4.33 -9.99
C ALA A 117 10.70 5.18 -8.80
N ALA A 118 10.01 5.14 -7.66
CA ALA A 118 10.42 5.77 -6.42
C ALA A 118 11.56 5.02 -5.68
N GLY A 119 12.01 3.87 -6.21
CA GLY A 119 13.10 3.08 -5.63
C GLY A 119 12.71 2.33 -4.37
N TYR A 120 11.49 1.79 -4.29
CA TYR A 120 11.08 0.91 -3.19
C TYR A 120 11.96 -0.35 -3.13
N ALA A 121 12.25 -0.94 -4.30
CA ALA A 121 13.13 -2.10 -4.44
C ALA A 121 14.18 -1.84 -5.54
N GLU A 122 15.34 -2.47 -5.42
CA GLU A 122 16.45 -2.35 -6.40
C GLU A 122 16.16 -3.09 -7.72
N SER A 123 15.27 -4.09 -7.69
CA SER A 123 14.97 -4.92 -8.86
C SER A 123 14.25 -4.13 -9.95
N LYS A 124 14.79 -4.19 -11.17
CA LYS A 124 14.18 -3.59 -12.37
C LYS A 124 12.83 -4.24 -12.73
N SER A 125 12.58 -5.48 -12.34
CA SER A 125 11.33 -6.20 -12.63
C SER A 125 10.30 -6.09 -11.51
N TYR A 126 10.54 -5.27 -10.48
CA TYR A 126 9.72 -5.23 -9.27
C TYR A 126 8.25 -4.93 -9.56
N ALA A 127 7.95 -3.91 -10.36
CA ALA A 127 6.59 -3.56 -10.75
C ALA A 127 5.89 -4.72 -11.47
N ASP A 128 6.55 -5.36 -12.43
CA ASP A 128 6.00 -6.48 -13.20
C ASP A 128 5.74 -7.69 -12.30
N THR A 129 6.62 -7.97 -11.34
CA THR A 129 6.41 -9.01 -10.33
C THR A 129 5.15 -8.75 -9.52
N LEU A 130 4.96 -7.53 -9.01
CA LEU A 130 3.76 -7.17 -8.24
C LEU A 130 2.49 -7.31 -9.10
N ILE A 131 2.51 -6.76 -10.32
CA ILE A 131 1.37 -6.81 -11.25
C ILE A 131 1.01 -8.27 -11.57
N LYS A 132 2.01 -9.12 -11.80
CA LYS A 132 1.80 -10.55 -12.03
C LYS A 132 1.14 -11.23 -10.83
N VAL A 133 1.61 -10.96 -9.60
CA VAL A 133 1.01 -11.51 -8.37
C VAL A 133 -0.44 -11.03 -8.22
N ILE A 134 -0.70 -9.73 -8.43
CA ILE A 134 -2.04 -9.13 -8.37
C ILE A 134 -3.00 -9.86 -9.32
N ASN A 135 -2.59 -10.05 -10.58
CA ASN A 135 -3.44 -10.67 -11.59
C ASN A 135 -3.61 -12.18 -11.35
N THR A 136 -2.53 -12.89 -11.03
CA THR A 136 -2.54 -14.35 -10.84
C THR A 136 -3.45 -14.77 -9.69
N HIS A 137 -3.49 -13.97 -8.62
CA HIS A 137 -4.27 -14.27 -7.42
C HIS A 137 -5.55 -13.44 -7.31
N ASN A 138 -5.95 -12.75 -8.39
CA ASN A 138 -7.15 -11.91 -8.45
C ASN A 138 -7.25 -10.94 -7.26
N LEU A 139 -6.13 -10.30 -6.88
CA LEU A 139 -6.07 -9.46 -5.68
C LEU A 139 -6.85 -8.15 -5.83
N LYS A 140 -7.16 -7.73 -7.06
CA LYS A 140 -7.99 -6.54 -7.32
C LYS A 140 -9.37 -6.61 -6.66
N GLN A 141 -9.86 -7.81 -6.32
CA GLN A 141 -11.11 -7.96 -5.58
C GLN A 141 -11.10 -7.25 -4.21
N TYR A 142 -9.91 -7.00 -3.63
CA TYR A 142 -9.72 -6.30 -2.36
C TYR A 142 -9.74 -4.76 -2.51
N ASP A 143 -9.67 -4.23 -3.73
CA ASP A 143 -9.60 -2.79 -3.99
C ASP A 143 -10.97 -2.09 -3.97
N LYS A 144 -12.06 -2.85 -3.82
CA LYS A 144 -13.45 -2.36 -3.92
C LYS A 144 -13.74 -1.17 -2.99
N LYS A 145 -13.05 -1.02 -1.85
CA LYS A 145 -13.23 0.15 -0.98
C LYS A 145 -12.62 1.44 -1.57
N LYS A 146 -11.46 1.37 -2.26
CA LYS A 146 -10.85 2.54 -2.91
C LYS A 146 -11.68 3.00 -4.11
N SER A 147 -12.24 2.07 -4.89
CA SER A 147 -13.15 2.42 -5.99
C SER A 147 -14.43 3.08 -5.49
N MET A 148 -14.98 2.64 -4.35
CA MET A 148 -16.17 3.24 -3.74
C MET A 148 -15.92 4.64 -3.20
N LEU A 149 -14.77 4.88 -2.55
CA LEU A 149 -14.35 6.21 -2.10
C LEU A 149 -14.22 7.19 -3.28
N ASN A 150 -13.50 6.80 -4.34
CA ASN A 150 -13.38 7.64 -5.54
C ASN A 150 -14.75 7.96 -6.16
N ASN A 151 -15.64 6.98 -6.27
CA ASN A 151 -16.98 7.21 -6.81
C ASN A 151 -17.79 8.20 -5.95
N LYS A 152 -17.73 8.06 -4.61
CA LYS A 152 -18.39 8.99 -3.70
C LYS A 152 -17.87 10.42 -3.85
N TYR A 153 -16.55 10.63 -3.96
CA TYR A 153 -15.97 11.96 -4.18
C TYR A 153 -16.39 12.54 -5.53
N VAL A 154 -16.38 11.73 -6.60
CA VAL A 154 -16.85 12.15 -7.92
C VAL A 154 -18.32 12.56 -7.88
N GLN A 155 -19.19 11.77 -7.21
CA GLN A 155 -20.61 12.12 -7.04
C GLN A 155 -20.79 13.45 -6.30
N ILE A 156 -20.04 13.69 -5.22
CA ILE A 156 -20.09 14.95 -4.47
C ILE A 156 -19.66 16.14 -5.36
N ILE A 157 -18.57 15.98 -6.11
CA ILE A 157 -18.07 17.04 -7.01
C ILE A 157 -19.10 17.31 -8.12
N MET A 158 -19.66 16.27 -8.74
CA MET A 158 -20.68 16.41 -9.78
C MET A 158 -21.95 17.12 -9.25
N ALA A 159 -22.37 16.80 -8.02
CA ALA A 159 -23.48 17.48 -7.37
C ALA A 159 -23.17 18.97 -7.14
N ALA A 160 -21.98 19.29 -6.63
CA ALA A 160 -21.55 20.68 -6.42
C ALA A 160 -21.49 21.48 -7.74
N VAL A 161 -20.93 20.89 -8.80
CA VAL A 161 -20.86 21.51 -10.13
C VAL A 161 -22.26 21.76 -10.70
N SER A 162 -23.19 20.82 -10.52
CA SER A 162 -24.58 20.95 -10.97
C SER A 162 -25.31 22.09 -10.26
N ILE A 163 -25.09 22.25 -8.95
CA ILE A 163 -25.65 23.35 -8.16
C ILE A 163 -25.13 24.71 -8.66
N ILE A 164 -23.82 24.81 -8.92
CA ILE A 164 -23.20 26.05 -9.44
C ILE A 164 -23.75 26.41 -10.83
N LEU A 165 -23.91 25.43 -11.71
CA LEU A 165 -24.52 25.62 -13.03
C LEU A 165 -25.98 26.11 -12.92
N ALA A 166 -26.78 25.48 -12.06
CA ALA A 166 -28.17 25.89 -11.83
C ALA A 166 -28.27 27.33 -11.29
N ALA A 167 -27.41 27.70 -10.33
CA ALA A 167 -27.36 29.05 -9.79
C ALA A 167 -27.01 30.10 -10.86
N ASN A 168 -26.05 29.79 -11.76
CA ASN A 168 -25.68 30.67 -12.86
C ASN A 168 -26.80 30.87 -13.89
N ILE A 169 -27.59 29.82 -14.18
CA ILE A 169 -28.74 29.92 -15.08
C ILE A 169 -29.83 30.82 -14.49
N ILE A 170 -30.11 30.69 -13.19
CA ILE A 170 -31.08 31.56 -12.50
C ILE A 170 -30.62 33.02 -12.55
N TYR A 171 -29.34 33.29 -12.24
CA TYR A 171 -28.81 34.65 -12.22
C TYR A 171 -28.82 35.33 -13.61
N LYS A 172 -28.60 34.57 -14.69
CA LYS A 172 -28.64 35.12 -16.06
C LYS A 172 -30.05 35.41 -16.59
N ASN A 173 -31.09 34.89 -15.95
CA ASN A 173 -32.49 35.06 -16.35
C ASN A 173 -33.26 36.03 -15.43
N LEU A 174 -32.56 36.71 -14.52
CA LEU A 174 -33.02 37.83 -13.71
C LEU A 174 -32.54 39.15 -14.33
#